data_AF-A0A5P9BG52-F1
#
_entry.id   AF-A0A5P9BG52-F1
#
_cell.length_a   1.000
_cell.length_b   1.000
_cell.length_c   1.000
_cell.angle_alpha   90.00
_cell.angle_beta   90.00
_cell.angle_gamma   90.00
#
_symmetry.space_group_name_H-M   'P 1'
#
loop_
_entity.id
_entity.type
_entity.pdbx_description
1 polymer ?
#
loop_
_entity_poly.entity_id
_entity_poly.type
_entity_poly.pdbx_seq_one_letter_code
_entity_poly.pdbx_strand_id
1 'polypeptide(L)'
;MKQFLVHRQCYLDAYTDLEKIEYLQSMLISRATGGDGNCQNDYKVLRDYVIVHPTLKGLCPSFIKTNRSLDQFWGFIQPKFETYKERRQYIYEQFVASLDFLEGKQAHPANQSIDEVLSQFSEDSIHRAWKKALERKSHDPDGAITMARSIIESVCKHILHDRGVLLDENRIELSDLYKATAKELNMSPEQHSEQVFKQILGGCSGVVNGLGSLRNKHGDAHGAKPKSAKPKKRHAELAVNLAGAMALFLVETHLESHRPEPVVDF
;
A
#
# COMPACT_ATOMS: atom_id res chain seq x y z
N MET A 1 -19.08 -42.73 -9.98
CA MET A 1 -17.89 -42.54 -9.12
C MET A 1 -16.93 -41.41 -9.58
N LYS A 2 -17.28 -40.56 -10.57
CA LYS A 2 -16.44 -39.45 -11.06
C LYS A 2 -16.89 -38.04 -10.62
N GLN A 3 -17.99 -37.92 -9.86
CA GLN A 3 -18.62 -36.62 -9.56
C GLN A 3 -18.10 -35.97 -8.26
N PHE A 4 -17.31 -36.68 -7.44
CA PHE A 4 -16.80 -36.18 -6.16
C PHE A 4 -15.41 -35.52 -6.22
N LEU A 5 -14.68 -35.66 -7.33
CA LEU A 5 -13.32 -35.11 -7.46
C LEU A 5 -13.27 -33.71 -8.10
N VAL A 6 -14.34 -33.27 -8.77
CA VAL A 6 -14.37 -31.98 -9.48
C VAL A 6 -14.72 -30.81 -8.55
N HIS A 7 -15.31 -31.09 -7.37
CA HIS A 7 -15.83 -30.04 -6.48
C HIS A 7 -14.81 -29.45 -5.49
N ARG A 8 -13.67 -30.12 -5.23
CA ARG A 8 -12.70 -29.66 -4.21
C ARG A 8 -11.67 -28.65 -4.71
N GLN A 9 -11.42 -28.54 -6.02
CA GLN A 9 -10.49 -27.53 -6.54
C GLN A 9 -11.07 -26.11 -6.43
N CYS A 10 -12.40 -25.98 -6.44
CA CYS A 10 -13.12 -24.72 -6.64
C CYS A 10 -13.19 -23.81 -5.39
N TYR A 11 -13.08 -24.34 -4.17
CA TYR A 11 -13.28 -23.51 -2.97
C TYR A 11 -12.03 -22.74 -2.53
N LEU A 12 -10.83 -23.28 -2.79
CA LEU A 12 -9.57 -22.61 -2.47
C LEU A 12 -9.31 -21.40 -3.37
N ASP A 13 -9.89 -21.36 -4.57
CA ASP A 13 -9.83 -20.20 -5.45
C ASP A 13 -10.55 -18.98 -4.86
N ALA A 14 -11.53 -19.19 -4.00
CA ALA A 14 -12.27 -18.13 -3.31
C ALA A 14 -11.51 -17.54 -2.11
N TYR A 15 -10.46 -18.23 -1.62
CA TYR A 15 -9.69 -17.76 -0.47
C TYR A 15 -8.79 -16.60 -0.86
N THR A 16 -8.69 -15.60 0.00
CA THR A 16 -7.63 -14.59 -0.04
C THR A 16 -6.25 -15.24 0.17
N ASP A 17 -5.18 -14.50 -0.11
CA ASP A 17 -3.82 -15.02 0.13
C ASP A 17 -3.54 -15.31 1.60
N LEU A 18 -4.09 -14.48 2.49
CA LEU A 18 -4.02 -14.69 3.94
C LEU A 18 -4.68 -16.02 4.33
N GLU A 19 -5.94 -16.22 3.94
CA GLU A 19 -6.68 -17.45 4.25
C GLU A 19 -5.99 -18.71 3.67
N LYS A 20 -5.40 -18.60 2.47
CA LYS A 20 -4.61 -19.70 1.88
C LYS A 20 -3.38 -20.05 2.74
N ILE A 21 -2.65 -19.06 3.23
CA ILE A 21 -1.45 -19.27 4.06
C ILE A 21 -1.81 -19.78 5.46
N GLU A 22 -2.86 -19.24 6.08
CA GLU A 22 -3.38 -19.72 7.37
C GLU A 22 -3.87 -21.17 7.28
N TYR A 23 -4.57 -21.51 6.20
CA TYR A 23 -5.03 -22.88 5.96
C TYR A 23 -3.85 -23.83 5.74
N LEU A 24 -2.84 -23.40 4.97
CA LEU A 24 -1.61 -24.16 4.78
C LEU A 24 -0.88 -24.43 6.11
N GLN A 25 -0.73 -23.41 6.95
CA GLN A 25 -0.14 -23.55 8.29
C GLN A 25 -0.94 -24.53 9.16
N SER A 26 -2.26 -24.41 9.16
CA SER A 26 -3.16 -25.27 9.94
C SER A 26 -3.07 -26.75 9.53
N MET A 27 -2.98 -27.03 8.22
CA MET A 27 -2.78 -28.39 7.72
C MET A 27 -1.46 -29.00 8.17
N LEU A 28 -0.38 -28.21 8.16
CA LEU A 28 0.94 -28.65 8.60
C LEU A 28 0.98 -28.91 10.10
N ILE A 29 0.35 -28.04 10.90
CA ILE A 29 0.19 -28.24 12.34
C ILE A 29 -0.57 -29.54 12.59
N SER A 30 -1.73 -29.71 11.95
CA SER A 30 -2.55 -30.93 12.08
C SER A 30 -1.72 -32.18 11.79
N ARG A 31 -0.98 -32.21 10.67
CA ARG A 31 -0.11 -33.34 10.33
C ARG A 31 1.00 -33.56 11.36
N ALA A 32 1.60 -32.49 11.88
CA ALA A 32 2.68 -32.55 12.86
C ALA A 32 2.24 -33.02 14.26
N THR A 33 0.93 -32.94 14.55
CA THR A 33 0.32 -33.32 15.83
C THR A 33 -0.55 -34.57 15.73
N GLY A 34 -0.33 -35.42 14.73
CA GLY A 34 -0.98 -36.74 14.61
C GLY A 34 -2.28 -36.77 13.81
N GLY A 35 -2.61 -35.71 13.06
CA GLY A 35 -3.73 -35.70 12.11
C GLY A 35 -3.53 -36.71 10.97
N ASP A 36 -4.65 -37.20 10.44
CA ASP A 36 -4.74 -38.31 9.48
C ASP A 36 -4.28 -38.00 8.05
N GLY A 37 -3.89 -36.75 7.76
CA GLY A 37 -3.40 -36.35 6.43
C GLY A 37 -4.48 -36.21 5.35
N ASN A 38 -5.76 -36.18 5.73
CA ASN A 38 -6.88 -36.08 4.78
C ASN A 38 -6.89 -34.83 3.89
N CYS A 39 -6.06 -33.82 4.21
CA CYS A 39 -5.91 -32.60 3.42
C CYS A 39 -4.70 -32.65 2.44
N GLN A 40 -4.17 -33.84 2.14
CA GLN A 40 -3.02 -34.02 1.25
C GLN A 40 -3.17 -33.38 -0.14
N ASN A 41 -4.39 -33.38 -0.70
CA ASN A 41 -4.64 -32.74 -2.00
C ASN A 41 -4.61 -31.21 -1.88
N ASP A 42 -5.23 -30.66 -0.84
CA ASP A 42 -5.24 -29.22 -0.58
C ASP A 42 -3.82 -28.70 -0.32
N TYR A 43 -3.00 -29.48 0.42
CA TYR A 43 -1.58 -29.17 0.62
C TYR A 43 -0.84 -29.02 -0.71
N LYS A 44 -1.05 -29.93 -1.67
CA LYS A 44 -0.39 -29.84 -2.99
C LYS A 44 -0.82 -28.59 -3.76
N VAL A 45 -2.12 -28.29 -3.77
CA VAL A 45 -2.67 -27.11 -4.45
C VAL A 45 -2.08 -25.83 -3.87
N LEU A 46 -2.13 -25.67 -2.54
CA LEU A 46 -1.60 -24.48 -1.86
C LEU A 46 -0.07 -24.38 -1.96
N ARG A 47 0.64 -25.50 -1.92
CA ARG A 47 2.08 -25.52 -2.13
C ARG A 47 2.44 -25.01 -3.53
N ASP A 48 1.78 -25.53 -4.57
CA ASP A 48 2.06 -25.12 -5.94
C ASP A 48 1.72 -23.64 -6.15
N TYR A 49 0.60 -23.18 -5.58
CA TYR A 49 0.24 -21.76 -5.51
C TYR A 49 1.37 -20.90 -4.92
N VAL A 50 1.84 -21.24 -3.72
CA VAL A 50 2.90 -20.51 -3.01
C VAL A 50 4.21 -20.48 -3.80
N ILE A 51 4.58 -21.56 -4.47
CA ILE A 51 5.86 -21.67 -5.17
C ILE A 51 5.88 -20.86 -6.47
N VAL A 52 4.74 -20.67 -7.12
CA VAL A 52 4.63 -19.83 -8.33
C VAL A 52 4.32 -18.38 -8.01
N HIS A 53 3.83 -18.08 -6.80
CA HIS A 53 3.46 -16.73 -6.42
C HIS A 53 4.67 -15.78 -6.37
N PRO A 54 4.64 -14.60 -7.05
CA PRO A 54 5.79 -13.70 -7.18
C PRO A 54 6.44 -13.30 -5.86
N THR A 55 5.62 -12.95 -4.86
CA THR A 55 6.10 -12.49 -3.54
C THR A 55 6.21 -13.63 -2.51
N LEU A 56 5.13 -14.41 -2.33
CA LEU A 56 5.06 -15.45 -1.29
C LEU A 56 6.13 -16.54 -1.43
N LYS A 57 6.61 -16.84 -2.65
CA LYS A 57 7.73 -17.77 -2.84
C LYS A 57 8.97 -17.35 -2.05
N GLY A 58 9.24 -16.05 -1.91
CA GLY A 58 10.37 -15.52 -1.14
C GLY A 58 10.16 -15.58 0.37
N LEU A 59 8.91 -15.46 0.82
CA LEU A 59 8.53 -15.28 2.22
C LEU A 59 8.08 -16.56 2.92
N CYS A 60 7.70 -17.59 2.17
CA CYS A 60 7.25 -18.86 2.73
C CYS A 60 8.39 -19.75 3.21
N PRO A 61 8.13 -20.63 4.20
CA PRO A 61 9.14 -21.54 4.75
C PRO A 61 9.84 -22.37 3.68
N SER A 62 11.15 -22.56 3.82
CA SER A 62 11.95 -23.35 2.88
C SER A 62 11.44 -24.78 2.73
N PHE A 63 10.91 -25.36 3.81
CA PHE A 63 10.39 -26.72 3.81
C PHE A 63 9.13 -26.92 2.94
N ILE A 64 8.40 -25.84 2.61
CA ILE A 64 7.30 -25.90 1.63
C ILE A 64 7.85 -26.19 0.23
N LYS A 65 9.02 -25.63 -0.09
CA LYS A 65 9.68 -25.83 -1.39
C LYS A 65 10.22 -27.24 -1.52
N THR A 66 10.76 -27.80 -0.45
CA THR A 66 11.40 -29.13 -0.47
C THR A 66 10.41 -30.28 -0.30
N ASN A 67 9.38 -30.12 0.53
CA ASN A 67 8.44 -31.20 0.85
C ASN A 67 7.21 -31.16 -0.08
N ARG A 68 7.10 -32.12 -1.00
CA ARG A 68 6.02 -32.22 -1.99
C ARG A 68 4.75 -32.89 -1.48
N SER A 69 4.78 -33.45 -0.27
CA SER A 69 3.64 -34.07 0.41
C SER A 69 3.66 -33.83 1.91
N LEU A 70 2.50 -33.98 2.55
CA LEU A 70 2.40 -34.00 4.02
C LEU A 70 3.22 -35.14 4.64
N ASP A 71 3.42 -36.26 3.94
CA ASP A 71 4.27 -37.35 4.42
C ASP A 71 5.77 -37.01 4.37
N GLN A 72 6.21 -36.30 3.32
CA GLN A 72 7.58 -35.77 3.27
C GLN A 72 7.79 -34.71 4.35
N PHE A 73 6.81 -33.84 4.56
CA PHE A 73 6.84 -32.89 5.66
C PHE A 73 6.87 -33.59 7.02
N TRP A 74 6.10 -34.65 7.21
CA TRP A 74 6.12 -35.46 8.43
C TRP A 74 7.50 -36.07 8.69
N GLY A 75 8.11 -36.68 7.67
CA GLY A 75 9.48 -37.22 7.76
C GLY A 75 10.54 -36.14 8.06
N PHE A 76 10.27 -34.89 7.70
CA PHE A 76 11.12 -33.74 8.04
C PHE A 76 10.93 -33.27 9.49
N ILE A 77 9.68 -33.12 9.95
CA ILE A 77 9.39 -32.46 11.24
C ILE A 77 9.43 -33.42 12.44
N GLN A 78 9.03 -34.68 12.25
CA GLN A 78 8.95 -35.68 13.33
C GLN A 78 10.30 -35.95 14.01
N PRO A 79 11.42 -36.16 13.29
CA PRO A 79 12.70 -36.43 13.94
C PRO A 79 13.36 -35.16 14.50
N LYS A 80 12.91 -33.98 14.06
CA LYS A 80 13.52 -32.69 14.47
C LYS A 80 13.06 -32.24 15.84
N PHE A 81 11.86 -32.64 16.27
CA PHE A 81 11.26 -32.21 17.52
C PHE A 81 10.48 -33.34 18.18
N GLU A 82 10.72 -33.55 19.48
CA GLU A 82 10.12 -34.64 20.25
C GLU A 82 8.67 -34.34 20.61
N THR A 83 8.37 -33.08 20.99
CA THR A 83 7.04 -32.72 21.49
C THR A 83 6.17 -32.04 20.43
N TYR A 84 4.85 -32.22 20.55
CA TYR A 84 3.89 -31.50 19.71
C TYR A 84 3.97 -29.98 19.88
N LYS A 85 4.35 -29.51 21.08
CA LYS A 85 4.50 -28.08 21.37
C LYS A 85 5.62 -27.47 20.52
N GLU A 86 6.79 -28.10 20.49
CA GLU A 86 7.94 -27.63 19.71
C GLU A 86 7.65 -27.64 18.20
N ARG A 87 6.97 -28.68 17.70
CA ARG A 87 6.57 -28.74 16.28
C ARG A 87 5.66 -27.59 15.90
N ARG A 88 4.64 -27.29 16.71
CA ARG A 88 3.74 -26.15 16.47
C ARG A 88 4.50 -24.83 16.51
N GLN A 89 5.31 -24.63 17.55
CA GLN A 89 6.10 -23.43 17.72
C GLN A 89 6.99 -23.16 16.50
N TYR A 90 7.72 -24.18 16.05
CA TYR A 90 8.54 -24.07 14.85
C TYR A 90 7.71 -23.73 13.61
N ILE A 91 6.55 -24.37 13.42
CA ILE A 91 5.68 -24.07 12.27
C ILE A 91 5.18 -22.62 12.34
N TYR A 92 4.75 -22.13 13.51
CA TYR A 92 4.32 -20.74 13.68
C TYR A 92 5.44 -19.77 13.31
N GLU A 93 6.63 -19.94 13.89
CA GLU A 93 7.79 -19.07 13.65
C GLU A 93 8.17 -18.97 12.17
N GLN A 94 8.09 -20.09 11.44
CA GLN A 94 8.49 -20.12 10.03
C GLN A 94 7.49 -19.41 9.10
N PHE A 95 6.23 -19.25 9.54
CA PHE A 95 5.18 -18.59 8.78
C PHE A 95 5.04 -17.10 9.11
N VAL A 96 5.70 -16.61 10.17
CA VAL A 96 5.64 -15.20 10.61
C VAL A 96 5.89 -14.25 9.44
N ALA A 97 6.97 -14.45 8.66
CA ALA A 97 7.31 -13.53 7.57
C ALA A 97 6.21 -13.45 6.48
N SER A 98 5.60 -14.58 6.11
CA SER A 98 4.49 -14.60 5.15
C SER A 98 3.21 -14.00 5.72
N LEU A 99 2.90 -14.27 6.99
CA LEU A 99 1.71 -13.75 7.65
C LEU A 99 1.81 -12.25 7.92
N ASP A 100 2.93 -11.78 8.49
CA ASP A 100 3.18 -10.35 8.71
C ASP A 100 3.12 -9.55 7.40
N PHE A 101 3.59 -10.12 6.29
CA PHE A 101 3.47 -9.48 4.99
C PHE A 101 2.01 -9.37 4.53
N LEU A 102 1.22 -10.45 4.69
CA LEU A 102 -0.18 -10.50 4.27
C LEU A 102 -1.13 -9.73 5.20
N GLU A 103 -0.77 -9.60 6.47
CA GLU A 103 -1.44 -8.80 7.49
C GLU A 103 -1.03 -7.31 7.43
N GLY A 104 -0.09 -6.94 6.56
CA GLY A 104 0.39 -5.56 6.42
C GLY A 104 1.34 -5.09 7.52
N LYS A 105 1.83 -5.97 8.39
CA LYS A 105 2.76 -5.66 9.50
C LYS A 105 4.19 -5.37 9.05
N GLN A 106 4.63 -5.90 7.90
CA GLN A 106 5.85 -5.44 7.22
C GLN A 106 5.57 -4.21 6.36
N ALA A 107 4.87 -3.24 6.93
CA ALA A 107 4.73 -1.94 6.33
C ALA A 107 6.05 -1.18 6.46
N HIS A 108 6.75 -1.00 5.33
CA HIS A 108 7.63 0.16 5.16
C HIS A 108 6.87 1.41 5.65
N PRO A 109 7.52 2.49 6.11
CA PRO A 109 6.82 3.76 6.34
C PRO A 109 6.03 4.28 5.10
N ALA A 110 6.27 3.71 3.92
CA ALA A 110 5.50 3.95 2.69
C ALA A 110 4.26 3.02 2.53
N ASN A 111 4.04 2.11 3.48
CA ASN A 111 3.01 1.06 3.52
C ASN A 111 2.06 1.21 4.72
N GLN A 112 2.12 2.28 5.53
CA GLN A 112 0.83 2.83 5.95
C GLN A 112 0.11 3.09 4.64
N SER A 113 -0.94 2.34 4.38
CA SER A 113 -1.58 2.44 3.08
C SER A 113 -1.94 3.91 2.92
N ILE A 114 -1.55 4.54 1.82
CA ILE A 114 -2.02 5.89 1.50
C ILE A 114 -3.55 5.96 1.69
N ASP A 115 -4.22 4.82 1.47
CA ASP A 115 -5.63 4.58 1.77
C ASP A 115 -5.98 4.73 3.27
N GLU A 116 -5.21 4.14 4.20
CA GLU A 116 -5.45 4.20 5.65
C GLU A 116 -5.31 5.62 6.20
N VAL A 117 -4.24 6.32 5.85
CA VAL A 117 -3.97 7.66 6.38
C VAL A 117 -4.94 8.69 5.80
N LEU A 118 -5.23 8.60 4.49
CA LEU A 118 -6.23 9.48 3.88
C LEU A 118 -7.66 9.18 4.38
N SER A 119 -7.95 7.94 4.82
CA SER A 119 -9.23 7.59 5.44
C SER A 119 -9.42 8.21 6.82
N GLN A 120 -8.34 8.39 7.58
CA GLN A 120 -8.41 9.04 8.90
C GLN A 120 -8.48 10.56 8.82
N PHE A 121 -7.92 11.14 7.75
CA PHE A 121 -7.74 12.59 7.63
C PHE A 121 -8.95 13.35 7.08
N SER A 122 -9.87 12.72 6.34
CA SER A 122 -10.99 13.47 5.74
C SER A 122 -12.28 12.67 5.62
N GLU A 123 -13.42 13.36 5.74
CA GLU A 123 -14.73 12.86 5.32
C GLU A 123 -14.69 12.49 3.84
N ASP A 124 -14.49 11.19 3.57
CA ASP A 124 -15.07 10.41 2.48
C ASP A 124 -14.65 10.79 1.03
N SER A 125 -14.20 12.01 0.77
CA SER A 125 -13.99 12.63 -0.54
C SER A 125 -12.57 12.41 -1.06
N ILE A 126 -11.54 12.60 -0.22
CA ILE A 126 -10.13 12.39 -0.60
C ILE A 126 -9.86 10.89 -0.82
N HIS A 127 -10.37 10.04 0.07
CA HIS A 127 -10.30 8.58 -0.08
C HIS A 127 -10.99 8.09 -1.37
N ARG A 128 -12.22 8.57 -1.67
CA ARG A 128 -12.88 8.28 -2.95
C ARG A 128 -12.09 8.78 -4.15
N ALA A 129 -11.41 9.92 -4.04
CA ALA A 129 -10.59 10.45 -5.11
C ALA A 129 -9.34 9.59 -5.36
N TRP A 130 -8.68 9.13 -4.29
CA TRP A 130 -7.55 8.22 -4.36
C TRP A 130 -7.91 6.89 -5.00
N LYS A 131 -8.97 6.22 -4.53
CA LYS A 131 -9.41 4.93 -5.08
C LYS A 131 -9.74 5.01 -6.57
N LYS A 132 -10.49 6.04 -6.98
CA LYS A 132 -10.79 6.28 -8.40
C LYS A 132 -9.52 6.57 -9.22
N ALA A 133 -8.54 7.27 -8.65
CA ALA A 133 -7.27 7.51 -9.32
C ALA A 133 -6.52 6.21 -9.59
N LEU A 134 -6.50 5.28 -8.62
CA LEU A 134 -5.90 3.94 -8.76
C LEU A 134 -6.57 3.11 -9.88
N GLU A 135 -7.90 3.06 -9.89
CA GLU A 135 -8.68 2.32 -10.89
C GLU A 135 -8.45 2.83 -12.32
N ARG A 136 -8.29 4.15 -12.47
CA ARG A 136 -8.17 4.82 -13.78
C ARG A 136 -6.77 4.75 -14.39
N LYS A 137 -5.70 4.51 -13.63
CA LYS A 137 -4.29 4.58 -14.11
C LYS A 137 -4.04 3.82 -15.43
N SER A 138 -4.69 2.67 -15.61
CA SER A 138 -4.46 1.79 -16.78
C SER A 138 -5.35 2.11 -17.98
N HIS A 139 -6.56 2.65 -17.78
CA HIS A 139 -7.58 2.78 -18.82
C HIS A 139 -7.98 4.23 -19.12
N ASP A 140 -7.68 5.16 -18.21
CA ASP A 140 -7.89 6.60 -18.34
C ASP A 140 -6.73 7.38 -17.67
N PRO A 141 -5.53 7.43 -18.33
CA PRO A 141 -4.36 8.12 -17.78
C PRO A 141 -4.59 9.62 -17.54
N ASP A 142 -5.34 10.30 -18.40
CA ASP A 142 -5.65 11.73 -18.28
C ASP A 142 -6.55 12.00 -17.06
N GLY A 143 -7.57 11.18 -16.88
CA GLY A 143 -8.42 11.23 -15.69
C GLY A 143 -7.63 10.95 -14.42
N ALA A 144 -6.78 9.92 -14.42
CA ALA A 144 -5.94 9.58 -13.26
C ALA A 144 -5.01 10.75 -12.83
N ILE A 145 -4.42 11.46 -13.79
CA ILE A 145 -3.59 12.65 -13.53
C ILE A 145 -4.43 13.80 -12.96
N THR A 146 -5.63 14.00 -13.49
CA THR A 146 -6.57 15.00 -12.96
C THR A 146 -6.95 14.71 -11.51
N MET A 147 -7.14 13.43 -11.18
CA MET A 147 -7.40 12.99 -9.81
C MET A 147 -6.18 13.20 -8.90
N ALA A 148 -4.96 12.93 -9.38
CA ALA A 148 -3.72 13.19 -8.64
C ALA A 148 -3.62 14.66 -8.19
N ARG A 149 -3.93 15.62 -9.08
CA ARG A 149 -4.03 17.05 -8.71
C ARG A 149 -5.11 17.29 -7.66
N SER A 150 -6.29 16.73 -7.86
CA SER A 150 -7.45 16.95 -6.99
C SER A 150 -7.20 16.47 -5.55
N ILE A 151 -6.41 15.41 -5.38
CA ILE A 151 -6.02 14.88 -4.07
C ILE A 151 -5.16 15.90 -3.32
N ILE A 152 -4.08 16.40 -3.93
CA ILE A 152 -3.20 17.40 -3.30
C ILE A 152 -3.99 18.68 -3.00
N GLU A 153 -4.84 19.12 -3.93
CA GLU A 153 -5.68 20.31 -3.74
C GLU A 153 -6.60 20.16 -2.53
N SER A 154 -7.29 19.01 -2.41
CA SER A 154 -8.21 18.75 -1.31
C SER A 154 -7.48 18.66 0.03
N VAL A 155 -6.33 17.99 0.08
CA VAL A 155 -5.50 17.91 1.30
C VAL A 155 -5.03 19.30 1.73
N CYS A 156 -4.49 20.10 0.82
CA CYS A 156 -4.04 21.45 1.13
C CYS A 156 -5.19 22.33 1.65
N LYS A 157 -6.35 22.30 0.98
CA LYS A 157 -7.55 23.04 1.41
C LYS A 157 -7.99 22.62 2.81
N HIS A 158 -8.03 21.32 3.10
CA HIS A 158 -8.42 20.81 4.41
C HIS A 158 -7.45 21.26 5.51
N ILE A 159 -6.14 21.09 5.28
CA ILE A 159 -5.10 21.54 6.23
C ILE A 159 -5.22 23.04 6.51
N LEU A 160 -5.38 23.87 5.48
CA LEU A 160 -5.47 25.31 5.62
C LEU A 160 -6.75 25.73 6.35
N HIS A 161 -7.87 25.07 6.05
CA HIS A 161 -9.13 25.25 6.76
C HIS A 161 -8.98 24.93 8.26
N ASP A 162 -8.38 23.80 8.60
CA ASP A 162 -8.17 23.38 9.99
C ASP A 162 -7.20 24.30 10.75
N ARG A 163 -6.23 24.89 10.04
CA ARG A 163 -5.32 25.92 10.57
C ARG A 163 -5.96 27.31 10.66
N GLY A 164 -7.21 27.48 10.22
CA GLY A 164 -7.92 28.76 10.24
C GLY A 164 -7.41 29.79 9.23
N VAL A 165 -6.73 29.35 8.16
CA VAL A 165 -6.22 30.23 7.11
C VAL A 165 -7.32 30.50 6.08
N LEU A 166 -7.74 31.76 5.97
CA LEU A 166 -8.74 32.19 4.99
C LEU A 166 -8.10 32.34 3.60
N LEU A 167 -8.65 31.62 2.62
CA LEU A 167 -8.22 31.67 1.22
C LEU A 167 -9.42 31.88 0.30
N ASP A 168 -9.21 32.61 -0.79
CA ASP A 168 -10.18 32.69 -1.89
C ASP A 168 -10.07 31.42 -2.75
N GLU A 169 -10.87 30.42 -2.40
CA GLU A 169 -10.84 29.08 -3.02
C GLU A 169 -11.15 29.08 -4.52
N ASN A 170 -11.80 30.13 -5.04
CA ASN A 170 -12.26 30.19 -6.43
C ASN A 170 -11.20 30.72 -7.41
N ARG A 171 -10.05 31.22 -6.91
CA ARG A 171 -9.02 31.86 -7.75
C ARG A 171 -7.61 31.37 -7.51
N ILE A 172 -7.42 30.42 -6.60
CA ILE A 172 -6.10 29.99 -6.18
C ILE A 172 -5.62 28.78 -6.98
N GLU A 173 -4.39 28.86 -7.50
CA GLU A 173 -3.76 27.74 -8.19
C GLU A 173 -3.18 26.74 -7.19
N LEU A 174 -2.99 25.49 -7.63
CA LEU A 174 -2.42 24.42 -6.79
C LEU A 174 -1.06 24.82 -6.18
N SER A 175 -0.24 25.53 -6.94
CA SER A 175 1.07 26.02 -6.47
C SER A 175 0.96 26.95 -5.27
N ASP A 176 -0.08 27.79 -5.25
CA ASP A 176 -0.26 28.79 -4.21
C ASP A 176 -0.90 28.16 -2.96
N LEU A 177 -1.85 27.24 -3.15
CA LEU A 177 -2.38 26.38 -2.08
C LEU A 177 -1.26 25.62 -1.36
N TYR A 178 -0.38 24.97 -2.12
CA TYR A 178 0.71 24.22 -1.54
C TYR A 178 1.73 25.11 -0.82
N LYS A 179 2.09 26.28 -1.38
CA LYS A 179 2.98 27.23 -0.70
C LYS A 179 2.42 27.69 0.64
N ALA A 180 1.13 28.02 0.69
CA ALA A 180 0.46 28.39 1.92
C ALA A 180 0.49 27.23 2.93
N THR A 181 0.11 26.03 2.48
CA THR A 181 0.14 24.82 3.33
C THR A 181 1.54 24.53 3.87
N ALA A 182 2.55 24.55 3.01
CA ALA A 182 3.93 24.29 3.39
C ALA A 182 4.45 25.33 4.39
N LYS A 183 4.06 26.59 4.27
CA LYS A 183 4.43 27.63 5.22
C LYS A 183 3.85 27.35 6.62
N GLU A 184 2.57 27.02 6.69
CA GLU A 184 1.87 26.70 7.96
C GLU A 184 2.41 25.43 8.63
N LEU A 185 2.87 24.47 7.83
CA LEU A 185 3.46 23.22 8.33
C LEU A 185 4.97 23.31 8.59
N ASN A 186 5.58 24.50 8.50
CA ASN A 186 7.03 24.69 8.63
C ASN A 186 7.85 23.86 7.63
N MET A 187 7.35 23.72 6.40
CA MET A 187 7.92 22.96 5.28
C MET A 187 8.38 23.86 4.13
N SER A 188 8.35 25.18 4.27
CA SER A 188 8.92 26.08 3.26
C SER A 188 10.45 26.02 3.32
N PRO A 189 11.17 25.90 2.19
CA PRO A 189 12.64 25.94 2.17
C PRO A 189 13.25 27.15 2.89
N GLU A 190 12.54 28.28 2.90
CA GLU A 190 12.98 29.52 3.56
C GLU A 190 12.97 29.43 5.09
N GLN A 191 12.22 28.47 5.66
CA GLN A 191 12.11 28.24 7.10
C GLN A 191 13.24 27.34 7.65
N HIS A 192 14.11 26.81 6.77
CA HIS A 192 15.20 25.90 7.14
C HIS A 192 16.54 26.52 6.80
N SER A 193 17.59 26.20 7.55
CA SER A 193 18.98 26.64 7.26
C SER A 193 19.74 25.61 6.43
N GLU A 194 19.51 24.33 6.68
CA GLU A 194 20.24 23.22 6.09
C GLU A 194 19.95 23.07 4.60
N GLN A 195 21.02 23.04 3.80
CA GLN A 195 20.94 22.94 2.34
C GLN A 195 20.17 21.68 1.88
N VAL A 196 20.33 20.57 2.60
CA VAL A 196 19.69 19.29 2.27
C VAL A 196 18.18 19.39 2.38
N PHE A 197 17.65 19.96 3.47
CA PHE A 197 16.21 20.16 3.63
C PHE A 197 15.65 21.13 2.60
N LYS A 198 16.36 22.23 2.29
CA LYS A 198 15.96 23.14 1.21
C LYS A 198 15.82 22.44 -0.13
N GLN A 199 16.76 21.55 -0.46
CA GLN A 199 16.74 20.81 -1.72
C GLN A 199 15.55 19.84 -1.80
N ILE A 200 15.28 19.10 -0.71
CA ILE A 200 14.17 18.14 -0.64
C ILE A 200 12.82 18.89 -0.75
N LEU A 201 12.61 19.91 0.08
CA LEU A 201 11.36 20.70 0.12
C LEU A 201 11.15 21.51 -1.17
N GLY A 202 12.24 21.98 -1.79
CA GLY A 202 12.22 22.57 -3.13
C GLY A 202 11.81 21.55 -4.19
N GLY A 203 12.28 20.31 -4.09
CA GLY A 203 11.86 19.19 -4.93
C GLY A 203 10.36 18.89 -4.82
N CYS A 204 9.82 18.83 -3.61
CA CYS A 204 8.39 18.70 -3.35
C CYS A 204 7.57 19.81 -4.03
N SER A 205 8.03 21.06 -3.90
CA SER A 205 7.42 22.21 -4.59
C SER A 205 7.42 22.03 -6.11
N GLY A 206 8.53 21.54 -6.67
CA GLY A 206 8.66 21.22 -8.09
C GLY A 206 7.67 20.14 -8.56
N VAL A 207 7.48 19.09 -7.77
CA VAL A 207 6.51 18.02 -8.05
C VAL A 207 5.09 18.58 -8.11
N VAL A 208 4.67 19.35 -7.10
CA VAL A 208 3.32 19.94 -7.04
C VAL A 208 3.08 20.90 -8.19
N ASN A 209 4.05 21.78 -8.49
CA ASN A 209 3.98 22.68 -9.64
C ASN A 209 3.86 21.93 -10.97
N GLY A 210 4.61 20.84 -11.13
CA GLY A 210 4.55 19.95 -12.30
C GLY A 210 3.17 19.30 -12.47
N LEU A 211 2.60 18.77 -11.39
CA LEU A 211 1.27 18.17 -11.38
C LEU A 211 0.17 19.22 -11.68
N GLY A 212 0.28 20.42 -11.12
CA GLY A 212 -0.63 21.53 -11.40
C GLY A 212 -0.61 21.91 -12.89
N SER A 213 0.58 21.99 -13.48
CA SER A 213 0.78 22.40 -14.87
C SER A 213 0.38 21.33 -15.90
N LEU A 214 0.34 20.05 -15.50
CA LEU A 214 0.10 18.95 -16.43
C LEU A 214 -1.29 19.03 -17.08
N ARG A 215 -2.31 19.59 -16.41
CA ARG A 215 -3.65 19.77 -17.00
C ARG A 215 -3.72 20.95 -17.97
N ASN A 216 -3.05 22.07 -17.69
CA ASN A 216 -3.15 23.29 -18.50
C ASN A 216 -2.60 23.13 -19.93
N LYS A 217 -1.77 22.11 -20.17
CA LYS A 217 -1.28 21.74 -21.52
C LYS A 217 -2.17 20.72 -22.26
N HIS A 218 -3.16 20.15 -21.58
CA HIS A 218 -4.04 19.08 -22.10
C HIS A 218 -5.54 19.41 -22.03
N GLY A 219 -5.92 20.45 -21.27
CA GLY A 219 -7.28 20.98 -21.14
C GLY A 219 -7.44 22.29 -21.92
N ASP A 220 -7.81 22.16 -23.18
CA ASP A 220 -8.49 23.10 -24.07
C ASP A 220 -8.75 24.57 -23.61
N ALA A 221 -7.70 25.39 -23.52
CA ALA A 221 -7.85 26.84 -23.51
C ALA A 221 -6.83 27.47 -24.47
N HIS A 222 -7.34 27.91 -25.62
CA HIS A 222 -6.65 28.62 -26.70
C HIS A 222 -5.82 27.79 -27.68
N GLY A 223 -6.49 27.38 -28.76
CA GLY A 223 -5.91 27.27 -30.10
C GLY A 223 -4.99 26.07 -30.30
N ALA A 224 -5.42 25.18 -31.20
CA ALA A 224 -4.66 24.04 -31.70
C ALA A 224 -3.16 24.35 -31.86
N LYS A 225 -2.34 23.87 -30.92
CA LYS A 225 -0.90 23.67 -31.15
C LYS A 225 -0.65 22.19 -31.45
N PRO A 226 0.17 21.85 -32.45
CA PRO A 226 0.37 20.47 -32.85
C PRO A 226 1.20 19.72 -31.81
N LYS A 227 0.72 18.55 -31.37
CA LYS A 227 1.40 17.51 -30.58
C LYS A 227 1.66 17.83 -29.09
N SER A 228 0.62 17.93 -28.25
CA SER A 228 0.78 17.45 -26.87
C SER A 228 0.79 15.92 -26.89
N ALA A 229 1.88 15.31 -26.41
CA ALA A 229 1.99 13.86 -26.34
C ALA A 229 1.03 13.34 -25.27
N LYS A 230 0.01 12.57 -25.67
CA LYS A 230 -0.98 12.01 -24.73
C LYS A 230 -0.28 11.23 -23.60
N PRO A 231 -0.62 11.47 -22.33
CA PRO A 231 -0.10 10.72 -21.20
C PRO A 231 -0.35 9.22 -21.35
N LYS A 232 0.74 8.45 -21.35
CA LYS A 232 0.71 6.98 -21.22
C LYS A 232 0.53 6.55 -19.76
N LYS A 233 0.08 5.31 -19.56
CA LYS A 233 -0.07 4.62 -18.25
C LYS A 233 1.06 4.93 -17.26
N ARG A 234 2.32 4.76 -17.66
CA ARG A 234 3.48 5.05 -16.79
C ARG A 234 3.53 6.47 -16.21
N HIS A 235 3.05 7.48 -16.96
CA HIS A 235 3.04 8.86 -16.48
C HIS A 235 1.91 9.09 -15.48
N ALA A 236 0.75 8.45 -15.70
CA ALA A 236 -0.34 8.46 -14.74
C ALA A 236 0.03 7.70 -13.45
N GLU A 237 0.72 6.56 -13.57
CA GLU A 237 1.25 5.83 -12.41
C GLU A 237 2.19 6.70 -11.58
N LEU A 238 3.16 7.35 -12.23
CA LEU A 238 4.07 8.26 -11.55
C LEU A 238 3.33 9.44 -10.90
N ALA A 239 2.42 10.09 -11.63
CA ALA A 239 1.70 11.26 -11.13
C ALA A 239 0.85 10.93 -9.90
N VAL A 240 0.10 9.82 -9.94
CA VAL A 240 -0.72 9.41 -8.81
C VAL A 240 0.14 8.97 -7.63
N ASN A 241 1.23 8.24 -7.85
CA ASN A 241 2.11 7.82 -6.75
C ASN A 241 2.79 9.03 -6.08
N LEU A 242 3.26 10.01 -6.88
CA LEU A 242 3.79 11.27 -6.35
C LEU A 242 2.74 12.04 -5.55
N ALA A 243 1.51 12.14 -6.07
CA ALA A 243 0.42 12.81 -5.35
C ALA A 243 0.06 12.11 -4.04
N GLY A 244 0.01 10.77 -4.03
CA GLY A 244 -0.26 9.98 -2.84
C GLY A 244 0.84 10.15 -1.78
N ALA A 245 2.11 10.08 -2.17
CA ALA A 245 3.24 10.30 -1.26
C ALA A 245 3.27 11.73 -0.69
N MET A 246 2.99 12.74 -1.52
CA MET A 246 2.90 14.14 -1.08
C MET A 246 1.73 14.35 -0.11
N ALA A 247 0.56 13.78 -0.43
CA ALA A 247 -0.62 13.87 0.41
C ALA A 247 -0.39 13.22 1.78
N LEU A 248 0.19 12.01 1.80
CA LEU A 248 0.57 11.31 3.02
C LEU A 248 1.48 12.17 3.89
N PHE A 249 2.57 12.66 3.31
CA PHE A 249 3.56 13.46 4.05
C PHE A 249 2.96 14.75 4.64
N LEU A 250 2.11 15.45 3.89
CA LEU A 250 1.42 16.65 4.38
C LEU A 250 0.48 16.34 5.55
N VAL A 251 -0.27 15.25 5.45
CA VAL A 251 -1.21 14.82 6.49
C VAL A 251 -0.47 14.41 7.76
N GLU A 252 0.56 13.57 7.65
CA GLU A 252 1.36 13.14 8.80
C GLU A 252 1.98 14.34 9.51
N THR A 253 2.59 15.26 8.74
CA THR A 253 3.18 16.49 9.29
C THR A 253 2.12 17.33 10.02
N HIS A 254 0.92 17.42 9.46
CA HIS A 254 -0.19 18.16 10.08
C HIS A 254 -0.66 17.51 11.39
N LEU A 255 -0.82 16.18 11.42
CA LEU A 255 -1.27 15.45 12.60
C LEU A 255 -0.22 15.48 13.73
N GLU A 256 1.06 15.34 13.39
CA GLU A 256 2.15 15.41 14.37
C GLU A 256 2.24 16.79 15.02
N SER A 257 2.10 17.86 14.22
CA SER A 257 2.13 19.24 14.73
C SER A 257 0.86 19.68 15.46
N HIS A 258 -0.19 18.86 15.49
CA HIS A 258 -1.38 19.04 16.34
C HIS A 258 -1.32 18.23 17.64
N ARG A 259 -0.32 17.35 17.81
CA ARG A 259 -0.17 16.59 19.04
C ARG A 259 0.39 17.52 20.13
N PRO A 260 -0.24 17.64 21.31
CA PRO A 260 0.35 18.39 22.41
C PRO A 260 1.71 17.77 22.75
N GLU A 261 2.75 18.59 22.91
CA GLU A 261 4.07 18.10 23.30
C GLU A 261 3.94 17.26 24.59
N PRO A 262 4.65 16.12 24.69
CA PRO A 262 4.69 15.38 25.94
C PRO A 262 5.24 16.31 27.03
N VAL A 263 4.43 16.54 28.06
CA VAL A 263 4.88 17.25 29.26
C VAL A 263 6.07 16.47 29.80
N VAL A 264 7.26 17.04 29.66
CA VAL A 264 8.47 16.50 30.25
C VAL A 264 8.39 16.82 31.74
N ASP A 265 7.85 15.89 32.52
CA ASP A 265 7.94 15.96 33.98
C ASP A 265 9.43 15.84 34.36
N PHE A 266 9.99 16.92 34.91
CA PHE A 266 11.30 16.97 35.54
C PHE A 266 11.19 16.62 37.03
#